data_AF-A0A062G4M5-F1
#
_entry.id   AF-A0A062G4M5-F1
#
_cell.length_a   1.000
_cell.length_b   1.000
_cell.length_c   1.000
_cell.angle_alpha   90.00
_cell.angle_beta   90.00
_cell.angle_gamma   90.00
#
_symmetry.space_group_name_H-M   'P 1'
#
loop_
_entity.id
_entity.type
_entity.pdbx_description
1 polymer ?
#
loop_
_entity_poly.entity_id
_entity_poly.type
_entity_poly.pdbx_seq_one_letter_code
_entity_poly.pdbx_strand_id
1 'polypeptide(L)'
;MGQLPDTLPIFLLPDIPLNLETLTIILPYSLGLAAVGLLESMMTATIVDDLTDTNSDKNRECKGQGVANIASGFLGGMAGCAMIGQSIINVKSGGGTRLSTF
;
A
#
# COMPACT_ATOMS: atom_id res chain seq x y z
N MET A 1 10.53 -18.78 11.93
CA MET A 1 9.89 -17.52 12.38
C MET A 1 11.02 -16.52 12.56
N GLY A 2 11.00 -15.38 11.85
CA GLY A 2 11.99 -14.31 12.04
C GLY A 2 11.84 -13.60 13.39
N GLN A 3 12.61 -12.54 13.62
CA GLN A 3 12.43 -11.68 14.79
C GLN A 3 11.10 -10.92 14.71
N LEU A 4 10.38 -10.85 15.83
CA LEU A 4 9.18 -10.03 15.96
C LEU A 4 9.60 -8.62 16.38
N PRO A 5 8.93 -7.57 15.88
CA PRO A 5 9.22 -6.20 16.28
C PRO A 5 8.91 -5.99 17.78
N ASP A 6 9.87 -5.43 18.49
CA ASP A 6 9.81 -5.05 19.91
C ASP A 6 9.83 -3.53 20.13
N THR A 7 10.08 -2.76 19.07
CA THR A 7 10.09 -1.29 19.06
C THR A 7 9.25 -0.71 17.93
N LEU A 8 8.93 0.59 18.03
CA LEU A 8 8.33 1.34 16.92
C LEU A 8 9.26 1.36 15.69
N PRO A 9 8.69 1.45 14.47
CA PRO A 9 9.49 1.63 13.26
C PRO A 9 10.23 2.96 13.35
N ILE A 10 11.55 2.89 13.29
CA ILE A 10 12.43 4.06 13.20
C ILE A 10 12.62 4.44 11.74
N PHE A 11 13.05 5.67 11.49
CA PHE A 11 13.45 6.07 10.15
C PHE A 11 14.77 5.38 9.78
N LEU A 12 14.74 4.53 8.75
CA LEU A 12 15.90 3.87 8.16
C LEU A 12 16.15 4.42 6.77
N LEU A 13 17.34 4.96 6.55
CA LEU A 13 17.84 5.11 5.19
C LEU A 13 18.31 3.73 4.71
N PRO A 14 17.87 3.28 3.51
CA PRO A 14 18.32 2.01 2.96
C PRO A 14 19.86 1.98 2.86
N ASP A 15 20.49 1.03 3.55
CA ASP A 15 21.94 0.80 3.49
C ASP A 15 22.32 0.02 2.23
N ILE A 16 22.05 0.64 1.08
CA ILE A 16 22.32 0.11 -0.26
C ILE A 16 23.00 1.18 -1.12
N PRO A 17 23.87 0.79 -2.07
CA PRO A 17 24.50 1.74 -2.96
C PRO A 17 23.43 2.45 -3.82
N LEU A 18 23.35 3.78 -3.69
CA LEU A 18 22.45 4.62 -4.49
C LEU A 18 23.07 4.90 -5.87
N ASN A 19 23.16 3.88 -6.71
CA ASN A 19 23.73 3.97 -8.06
C ASN A 19 22.75 3.48 -9.14
N LEU A 20 23.10 3.70 -10.42
CA LEU A 20 22.26 3.28 -11.55
C LEU A 20 22.16 1.74 -11.67
N GLU A 21 23.14 1.01 -11.16
CA GLU A 21 23.13 -0.46 -11.16
C GLU A 21 22.02 -0.99 -10.25
N THR A 22 21.96 -0.52 -9.00
CA THR A 22 20.90 -0.87 -8.06
C THR A 22 19.54 -0.44 -8.59
N LEU A 23 19.43 0.74 -9.19
CA LEU A 23 18.18 1.16 -9.84
C LEU A 23 17.76 0.18 -10.94
N THR A 24 18.69 -0.23 -11.81
CA THR A 24 18.39 -1.17 -12.91
C THR A 24 17.96 -2.55 -12.39
N ILE A 25 18.52 -2.99 -11.27
CA ILE A 25 18.15 -4.26 -10.62
C ILE A 25 16.72 -4.19 -10.05
N ILE A 26 16.38 -3.12 -9.31
CA ILE A 26 15.08 -3.03 -8.63
C ILE A 26 13.94 -2.56 -9.54
N LEU A 27 14.26 -1.82 -10.62
CA LEU A 27 13.28 -1.23 -11.52
C LEU A 27 12.26 -2.24 -12.07
N PRO A 28 12.64 -3.39 -12.67
CA PRO A 28 11.65 -4.34 -13.22
C PRO A 28 10.72 -4.90 -12.14
N TYR A 29 11.24 -5.20 -10.95
CA TYR A 29 10.43 -5.71 -9.84
C TYR A 29 9.48 -4.64 -9.28
N SER A 30 9.99 -3.42 -9.08
CA SER A 30 9.19 -2.29 -8.59
C SER A 30 8.07 -1.91 -9.54
N LEU A 31 8.30 -1.94 -10.86
CA LEU A 31 7.28 -1.70 -11.87
C LEU A 31 6.18 -2.78 -11.82
N GLY A 32 6.56 -4.05 -11.72
CA GLY A 32 5.60 -5.15 -11.59
C GLY A 32 4.74 -5.00 -10.32
N LEU A 33 5.38 -4.73 -9.18
CA LEU A 33 4.68 -4.50 -7.90
C LEU A 33 3.78 -3.28 -7.94
N ALA A 34 4.21 -2.19 -8.57
CA ALA A 34 3.39 -1.00 -8.74
C ALA A 34 2.15 -1.31 -9.60
N ALA A 35 2.31 -2.01 -10.72
CA ALA A 35 1.18 -2.39 -11.57
C ALA A 35 0.17 -3.27 -10.82
N VAL A 36 0.63 -4.34 -10.17
CA VAL A 36 -0.23 -5.24 -9.38
C VAL A 36 -0.90 -4.49 -8.23
N GLY A 37 -0.14 -3.69 -7.49
CA GLY A 37 -0.66 -2.93 -6.36
C GLY A 37 -1.72 -1.91 -6.77
N LEU A 38 -1.56 -1.25 -7.92
CA LEU A 38 -2.55 -0.32 -8.45
C LEU A 38 -3.82 -1.06 -8.92
N LEU A 39 -3.67 -2.20 -9.59
CA LEU A 39 -4.82 -3.01 -10.03
C LEU A 39 -5.66 -3.47 -8.83
N GLU A 40 -5.03 -4.03 -7.80
CA GLU A 40 -5.70 -4.45 -6.56
C GLU A 40 -6.42 -3.29 -5.87
N SER A 41 -5.80 -2.12 -5.79
CA SER A 41 -6.43 -0.94 -5.19
C SER A 41 -7.61 -0.41 -6.00
N MET A 42 -7.53 -0.41 -7.33
CA MET A 42 -8.66 -0.02 -8.20
C MET A 42 -9.83 -0.99 -8.08
N MET A 43 -9.56 -2.30 -8.09
CA MET A 43 -10.58 -3.33 -7.92
C MET A 43 -11.23 -3.23 -6.53
N THR A 44 -10.41 -3.09 -5.48
CA THR A 44 -10.91 -2.93 -4.11
C THR A 44 -11.76 -1.67 -3.96
N ALA A 45 -11.29 -0.53 -4.48
CA ALA A 45 -12.04 0.73 -4.44
C ALA A 45 -13.38 0.62 -5.16
N THR A 46 -13.44 -0.04 -6.32
CA THR A 46 -14.69 -0.25 -7.05
C THR A 46 -15.68 -1.10 -6.26
N ILE A 47 -15.21 -2.17 -5.61
CA ILE A 47 -16.06 -3.01 -4.76
C ILE A 47 -16.57 -2.23 -3.54
N VAL A 48 -15.74 -1.41 -2.91
CA VAL A 48 -16.14 -0.60 -1.76
C VAL A 48 -17.14 0.49 -2.18
N ASP A 49 -16.91 1.13 -3.33
CA ASP A 49 -17.84 2.09 -3.93
C ASP A 49 -19.22 1.45 -4.13
N ASP A 50 -19.27 0.27 -4.74
CA ASP A 50 -20.51 -0.49 -4.96
C ASP A 50 -21.20 -0.90 -3.65
N LEU A 51 -20.44 -1.26 -2.61
CA LEU A 51 -21.00 -1.66 -1.30
C LEU A 51 -21.52 -0.47 -0.48
N THR A 52 -21.04 0.74 -0.76
CA THR A 52 -21.36 1.95 0.01
C THR A 52 -22.23 2.95 -0.74
N ASP A 53 -22.57 2.65 -2.00
CA ASP A 53 -23.24 3.57 -2.93
C ASP A 53 -22.52 4.93 -3.05
N THR A 54 -21.18 4.92 -3.00
CA THR A 54 -20.34 6.13 -3.11
C THR A 54 -19.41 6.07 -4.32
N ASN A 55 -18.85 7.22 -4.71
CA ASN A 55 -17.82 7.28 -5.75
C ASN A 55 -16.49 7.73 -5.14
N SER A 56 -15.42 6.98 -5.41
CA SER A 56 -14.05 7.34 -5.04
C SER A 56 -13.26 7.96 -6.21
N ASP A 57 -12.28 8.81 -5.88
CA ASP A 57 -11.27 9.28 -6.84
C ASP A 57 -10.08 8.30 -6.86
N LYS A 58 -10.00 7.57 -7.97
CA LYS A 58 -9.01 6.52 -8.22
C LYS A 58 -7.60 7.09 -8.34
N ASN A 59 -7.45 8.28 -8.91
CA ASN A 59 -6.14 8.94 -8.99
C ASN A 59 -5.64 9.33 -7.60
N ARG A 60 -6.55 9.75 -6.71
CA ARG A 60 -6.21 10.06 -5.32
C ARG A 60 -5.78 8.81 -4.55
N GLU A 61 -6.45 7.68 -4.78
CA GLU A 61 -6.08 6.38 -4.21
C GLU A 61 -4.66 5.95 -4.65
N CYS A 62 -4.38 5.99 -5.96
CA CYS A 62 -3.07 5.64 -6.49
C CYS A 62 -1.94 6.51 -5.91
N LYS A 63 -2.16 7.82 -5.79
CA LYS A 63 -1.20 8.74 -5.16
C LYS A 63 -1.01 8.43 -3.67
N GLY A 64 -2.10 8.17 -2.95
CA GLY A 64 -2.05 7.79 -1.53
C GLY A 64 -1.24 6.52 -1.30
N GLN A 65 -1.50 5.47 -2.09
CA GLN A 65 -0.75 4.22 -2.05
C GLN A 65 0.73 4.39 -2.40
N GLY A 66 1.04 5.22 -3.38
CA GLY A 66 2.44 5.54 -3.73
C GLY A 66 3.18 6.21 -2.58
N VAL A 67 2.58 7.24 -1.98
CA VAL A 67 3.16 7.95 -0.81
C VAL A 67 3.32 7.00 0.38
N ALA A 68 2.32 6.15 0.65
CA ALA A 68 2.38 5.17 1.73
C ALA A 68 3.52 4.16 1.52
N ASN A 69 3.71 3.65 0.30
CA ASN A 69 4.81 2.73 -0.02
C ASN A 69 6.19 3.39 0.08
N ILE A 70 6.32 4.65 -0.34
CA ILE A 70 7.57 5.42 -0.18
C ILE A 70 7.90 5.57 1.31
N ALA A 71 6.93 6.01 2.12
CA ALA A 71 7.11 6.15 3.56
C ALA A 71 7.44 4.81 4.23
N SER A 72 6.75 3.73 3.84
CA SER A 72 7.02 2.36 4.31
C SER A 72 8.46 1.94 4.01
N GLY A 73 8.96 2.20 2.80
CA GLY A 73 10.35 1.88 2.43
C GLY A 73 11.40 2.57 3.30
N PHE A 74 11.15 3.83 3.69
CA PHE A 74 12.01 4.56 4.63
C PHE A 74 11.87 4.14 6.11
N LEU A 75 10.90 3.28 6.42
CA LEU A 75 10.70 2.70 7.75
C LEU A 75 11.10 1.22 7.80
N GLY A 76 11.75 0.71 6.74
CA GLY A 76 12.10 -0.71 6.62
C GLY A 76 10.90 -1.63 6.37
N GLY A 77 9.76 -1.07 5.96
CA GLY A 77 8.54 -1.81 5.70
C GLY A 77 8.52 -2.49 4.33
N MET A 78 7.62 -3.45 4.19
CA MET A 78 7.36 -4.13 2.90
C MET A 78 6.43 -3.31 2.01
N ALA A 79 6.42 -3.64 0.72
CA ALA A 79 5.45 -3.09 -0.23
C ALA A 79 4.03 -3.56 0.11
N GLY A 80 3.07 -2.64 0.04
CA GLY A 80 1.66 -2.85 0.36
C GLY A 80 0.70 -2.39 -0.73
N CYS A 81 -0.51 -2.93 -0.69
CA CYS A 81 -1.63 -2.58 -1.56
C CYS A 81 -2.96 -2.75 -0.82
N ALA A 82 -4.07 -2.38 -1.46
CA ALA A 82 -5.38 -2.63 -0.89
C ALA A 82 -5.66 -4.13 -0.76
N MET A 83 -6.51 -4.49 0.20
CA MET A 83 -6.90 -5.87 0.43
C MET A 83 -8.41 -6.00 0.32
N ILE A 84 -8.87 -6.66 -0.77
CA ILE A 84 -10.29 -6.83 -1.08
C ILE A 84 -11.03 -7.49 0.10
N GLY A 85 -10.54 -8.63 0.59
CA GLY A 85 -11.21 -9.40 1.64
C GLY A 85 -11.40 -8.62 2.94
N GLN A 86 -10.35 -7.96 3.43
CA GLN A 86 -10.43 -7.16 4.67
C GLN A 86 -11.27 -5.89 4.49
N SER A 87 -11.26 -5.28 3.30
CA SER A 87 -12.11 -4.12 3.01
C SER A 87 -13.59 -4.49 3.03
N ILE A 88 -13.96 -5.62 2.43
CA ILE A 88 -15.34 -6.13 2.46
C ILE A 88 -15.78 -6.43 3.90
N ILE A 89 -14.92 -7.08 4.69
CA ILE A 89 -15.20 -7.36 6.11
C ILE A 89 -15.41 -6.06 6.87
N ASN A 90 -14.50 -5.08 6.72
CA ASN A 90 -14.59 -3.78 7.40
C ASN A 90 -15.90 -3.04 7.09
N VAL A 91 -16.26 -2.93 5.80
CA VAL A 91 -17.51 -2.27 5.38
C VAL A 91 -18.74 -2.99 5.93
N LYS A 92 -18.77 -4.33 5.85
CA LYS A 92 -19.87 -5.12 6.42
C LYS A 92 -19.97 -5.03 7.95
N SER A 93 -18.85 -4.77 8.63
CA SER A 93 -18.80 -4.51 10.07
C SER A 93 -19.16 -3.07 10.45
N GLY A 94 -19.56 -2.22 9.49
CA GLY A 94 -19.99 -0.83 9.73
C GLY A 94 -18.90 0.23 9.53
N GLY A 95 -17.72 -0.15 9.01
CA GLY A 95 -16.67 0.79 8.65
C GLY A 95 -17.02 1.61 7.40
N GLY A 96 -17.37 2.89 7.59
CA GLY A 96 -17.72 3.80 6.47
C GLY A 96 -16.89 5.08 6.40
N THR A 97 -15.90 5.24 7.29
CA THR A 97 -15.06 6.45 7.35
C THR A 97 -13.58 6.10 7.41
N ARG A 98 -12.73 7.09 7.13
CA ARG A 98 -11.25 6.95 7.15
C ARG A 98 -10.70 6.58 8.53
N LEU A 99 -11.48 6.79 9.60
CA LEU A 99 -11.08 6.40 10.96
C LEU A 99 -11.04 4.88 11.14
N SER A 100 -11.77 4.11 10.32
CA SER A 100 -11.77 2.63 10.40
C SER A 100 -10.44 1.98 9.97
N THR A 101 -9.57 2.72 9.29
CA THR A 101 -8.30 2.22 8.75
C THR A 101 -7.08 2.89 9.38
N PHE A 102 -7.28 3.77 10.37
CA PHE A 102 -6.21 4.48 11.07
C PHE A 102 -5.79 3.71 12.32
#